data_AF-A0A958SNQ0-F1
#
_entry.id   AF-A0A958SNQ0-F1
#
_cell.length_a   1.000
_cell.length_b   1.000
_cell.length_c   1.000
_cell.angle_alpha   90.00
_cell.angle_beta   90.00
_cell.angle_gamma   90.00
#
_symmetry.space_group_name_H-M   'P 1'
#
loop_
_entity.id
_entity.type
_entity.pdbx_description
1 polymer ?
#
loop_
_entity_poly.entity_id
_entity_poly.type
_entity_poly.pdbx_seq_one_letter_code
_entity_poly.pdbx_strand_id
1 'polypeptide(L)'
;MQNKGLIRLFAVLFGLVSIYQLSFTFKANQIDKQAKEYAANKISESVKNFHDLRNDEEVKYLDSLSNYRIDVDGKRENIKVFNLGFAKYTYPEVKENALNLGLDLKGGLNVILQVSVKDILKGLANNSTNPVFNKALDDASELQKNSQNTYLEDFFIAFDKIKGDTKLAATDIFATRELDPEITAFSTDDHVKVVLHKKVDEAIESAFRVLRERIDQFGVTSPNIQRLGSSGRILVELPGVKDTKRATELITKTAQLQFWDAYKGEEFFSFISEANNVLKDIVNPKEETQVDSTATQNSEDEQISELLGEETTDSTKTGENPLLDLIKGPGYQGGPVIAQFDINDRKKVLNYLSMPQVKALLPADKQHVKFLFGKPEPDSEIVELYALVGNRENLPPLSGSVVTDARLEYDEYNKPAVAMQMDSKGAKIWEEMTDKAYTQRSQIAIVLDSTVYSAPGVTTGKISGGHSRITGNFSLNEATDLANVLRAGKLPARADIIQSEAVGPSLGQEAIHSGKVSF
;
A
#
# COMPACT_ATOMS: atom_id res chain seq x y z
N MET A 1 49.71 42.10 1.86
CA MET A 1 49.52 41.27 3.10
C MET A 1 48.13 41.43 3.76
N GLN A 2 47.19 42.22 3.21
CA GLN A 2 45.93 42.59 3.89
C GLN A 2 44.82 41.52 3.91
N ASN A 3 44.87 40.47 3.08
CA ASN A 3 43.83 39.42 3.10
C ASN A 3 44.09 38.27 4.10
N LYS A 4 45.25 38.25 4.80
CA LYS A 4 45.59 37.14 5.71
C LYS A 4 44.67 37.07 6.95
N GLY A 5 44.18 38.21 7.44
CA GLY A 5 43.27 38.27 8.59
C GLY A 5 41.87 37.74 8.24
N LEU A 6 41.33 38.17 7.09
CA LEU A 6 40.03 37.72 6.59
C LEU A 6 40.04 36.22 6.28
N ILE A 7 41.09 35.71 5.63
CA ILE A 7 41.24 34.27 5.33
C ILE A 7 41.33 33.45 6.62
N ARG A 8 42.05 33.92 7.65
CA ARG A 8 42.11 33.24 8.95
C ARG A 8 40.76 33.22 9.66
N LEU A 9 40.00 34.32 9.61
CA LEU A 9 38.64 34.38 10.17
C LEU A 9 37.72 33.36 9.49
N PHE A 10 37.69 33.34 8.15
CA PHE A 10 36.90 32.37 7.40
C PHE A 10 37.36 30.92 7.66
N ALA A 11 38.66 30.66 7.78
CA ALA A 11 39.18 29.34 8.11
C ALA A 11 38.75 28.88 9.52
N VAL A 12 38.77 29.78 10.51
CA VAL A 12 38.29 29.48 11.87
C VAL A 12 36.78 29.23 11.89
N LEU A 13 35.99 30.07 11.21
CA LEU A 13 34.54 29.88 11.09
C LEU A 13 34.21 28.56 10.38
N PHE A 14 34.90 28.24 9.28
CA PHE A 14 34.74 26.98 8.56
C PHE A 14 35.13 25.78 9.42
N GLY A 15 36.19 25.89 10.21
CA GLY A 15 36.59 24.88 11.19
C GLY A 15 35.51 24.64 12.26
N LEU A 16 34.92 25.70 12.80
CA LEU A 16 33.83 25.59 13.77
C LEU A 16 32.57 24.95 13.18
N VAL A 17 32.19 25.33 11.96
CA VAL A 17 31.07 24.72 11.24
C VAL A 17 31.33 23.25 10.94
N SER A 18 32.57 22.90 10.57
CA SER A 18 32.98 21.51 10.34
C SER A 18 32.92 20.66 11.61
N ILE A 19 33.39 21.19 12.75
CA ILE A 19 33.29 20.51 14.05
C ILE A 19 31.83 20.31 14.43
N TYR A 20 30.99 21.32 14.22
CA TYR A 20 29.55 21.24 14.47
C TYR A 20 28.91 20.11 13.63
N GLN A 21 29.13 20.05 12.32
CA GLN A 21 28.61 18.96 11.46
C GLN A 21 29.18 17.57 11.81
N LEU A 22 30.48 17.50 12.10
CA LEU A 22 31.12 16.24 12.51
C LEU A 22 30.57 15.73 13.84
N SER A 23 30.15 16.61 14.75
CA SER A 23 29.57 16.22 16.03
C SER A 23 28.27 15.41 15.86
N PHE A 24 27.42 15.78 14.90
CA PHE A 24 26.22 15.00 14.55
C PHE A 24 26.57 13.65 13.96
N THR A 25 27.55 13.62 13.05
CA THR A 25 28.03 12.38 12.43
C THR A 25 28.58 11.41 13.48
N PHE A 26 29.38 11.92 14.44
CA PHE A 26 29.90 11.13 15.55
C PHE A 26 28.77 10.58 16.42
N LYS A 27 27.77 11.41 16.74
CA LYS A 27 26.64 10.99 17.56
C LYS A 27 25.74 9.97 16.87
N ALA A 28 25.45 10.14 15.59
CA ALA A 28 24.71 9.19 14.78
C ALA A 28 25.41 7.81 14.78
N ASN A 29 26.72 7.79 14.51
CA ASN A 29 27.52 6.56 14.53
C ASN A 29 27.56 5.91 15.92
N GLN A 30 27.57 6.71 16.99
CA GLN A 30 27.49 6.19 18.37
C GLN A 30 26.16 5.47 18.61
N ILE A 31 25.03 6.07 18.20
CA ILE A 31 23.69 5.49 18.37
C ILE A 31 23.55 4.21 17.53
N ASP A 32 24.01 4.23 16.28
CA ASP A 32 23.99 3.05 15.41
C ASP A 32 24.82 1.90 15.99
N LYS A 33 25.95 2.19 16.64
CA LYS A 33 26.76 1.18 17.33
C LYS A 33 26.02 0.61 18.55
N GLN A 34 25.35 1.45 19.32
CA GLN A 34 24.54 1.03 20.47
C GLN A 34 23.38 0.13 20.03
N ALA A 35 22.73 0.43 18.90
CA ALA A 35 21.68 -0.41 18.33
C ALA A 35 22.20 -1.80 17.97
N LYS A 36 23.36 -1.87 17.30
CA LYS A 36 24.04 -3.14 16.96
C LYS A 36 24.39 -3.96 18.19
N GLU A 37 24.95 -3.31 19.21
CA GLU A 37 25.30 -3.96 20.48
C GLU A 37 24.05 -4.47 21.21
N TYR A 38 22.97 -3.67 21.24
CA TYR A 38 21.68 -4.07 21.80
C TYR A 38 21.11 -5.32 21.11
N ALA A 39 21.08 -5.33 19.77
CA ALA A 39 20.60 -6.46 18.99
C ALA A 39 21.48 -7.71 19.17
N ALA A 40 22.81 -7.55 19.16
CA ALA A 40 23.75 -8.64 19.36
C ALA A 40 23.64 -9.30 20.74
N ASN A 41 23.36 -8.50 21.79
CA ASN A 41 23.12 -9.00 23.14
C ASN A 41 21.79 -9.74 23.26
N LYS A 42 20.79 -9.40 22.45
CA LYS A 42 19.45 -10.00 22.48
C LYS A 42 19.36 -11.29 21.65
N ILE A 43 20.05 -11.33 20.51
CA ILE A 43 20.00 -12.44 19.56
C ILE A 43 21.40 -13.06 19.39
N SER A 44 21.55 -14.32 19.80
CA SER A 44 22.77 -15.10 19.63
C SER A 44 23.05 -15.46 18.16
N GLU A 45 24.32 -15.60 17.78
CA GLU A 45 24.76 -16.03 16.44
C GLU A 45 24.39 -17.49 16.14
N SER A 46 24.07 -18.26 17.18
CA SER A 46 23.61 -19.64 17.05
C SER A 46 22.17 -19.78 16.53
N VAL A 47 21.41 -18.68 16.45
CA VAL A 47 20.02 -18.69 15.96
C VAL A 47 20.01 -18.70 14.43
N LYS A 48 19.17 -19.54 13.82
CA LYS A 48 18.98 -19.52 12.36
C LYS A 48 18.44 -18.14 11.94
N ASN A 49 18.99 -17.57 10.87
CA ASN A 49 18.66 -16.21 10.40
C ASN A 49 18.95 -15.11 11.45
N PHE A 50 19.95 -15.28 12.32
CA PHE A 50 20.29 -14.28 13.34
C PHE A 50 20.61 -12.89 12.75
N HIS A 51 21.11 -12.81 11.51
CA HIS A 51 21.36 -11.54 10.83
C HIS A 51 20.07 -10.73 10.64
N ASP A 52 19.01 -11.35 10.15
CA ASP A 52 17.71 -10.69 9.95
C ASP A 52 17.10 -10.30 11.30
N LEU A 53 17.11 -11.23 12.26
CA LEU A 53 16.56 -11.00 13.61
C LEU A 53 17.31 -9.88 14.36
N ARG A 54 18.64 -9.78 14.21
CA ARG A 54 19.41 -8.67 14.76
C ARG A 54 19.07 -7.36 14.08
N ASN A 55 18.92 -7.35 12.76
CA ASN A 55 18.53 -6.15 12.02
C ASN A 55 17.14 -5.65 12.45
N ASP A 56 16.18 -6.54 12.67
CA ASP A 56 14.85 -6.20 13.18
C ASP A 56 14.93 -5.57 14.59
N GLU A 57 15.80 -6.08 15.46
CA GLU A 57 16.02 -5.51 16.79
C GLU A 57 16.80 -4.18 16.77
N GLU A 58 17.74 -4.01 15.83
CA GLU A 58 18.36 -2.71 15.56
C GLU A 58 17.29 -1.68 15.18
N VAL A 59 16.40 -2.02 14.24
CA VAL A 59 15.30 -1.15 13.79
C VAL A 59 14.40 -0.79 14.97
N LYS A 60 13.94 -1.77 15.75
CA LYS A 60 13.10 -1.51 16.95
C LYS A 60 13.78 -0.59 17.95
N TYR A 61 15.08 -0.77 18.19
CA TYR A 61 15.84 0.09 19.08
C TYR A 61 15.90 1.53 18.55
N LEU A 62 16.24 1.72 17.29
CA LEU A 62 16.33 3.06 16.67
C LEU A 62 14.95 3.75 16.59
N ASP A 63 13.91 3.00 16.30
CA ASP A 63 12.52 3.48 16.32
C ASP A 63 12.14 3.95 17.72
N SER A 64 12.53 3.21 18.76
CA SER A 64 12.28 3.60 20.15
C SER A 64 12.88 4.97 20.52
N LEU A 65 14.00 5.35 19.89
CA LEU A 65 14.66 6.65 20.10
C LEU A 65 14.00 7.78 19.30
N SER A 66 13.19 7.45 18.31
CA SER A 66 12.41 8.40 17.50
C SER A 66 11.05 8.73 18.15
N ASN A 67 10.71 8.05 19.25
CA ASN A 67 9.45 8.21 19.95
C ASN A 67 9.42 9.41 20.92
N TYR A 68 8.26 9.59 21.55
CA TYR A 68 8.05 10.55 22.63
C TYR A 68 8.10 9.86 24.00
N ARG A 69 8.46 10.65 25.02
CA ARG A 69 8.30 10.31 26.44
C ARG A 69 7.20 11.18 27.05
N ILE A 70 6.56 10.68 28.09
CA ILE A 70 5.59 11.45 28.87
C ILE A 70 6.34 12.03 30.07
N ASP A 71 6.28 13.35 30.23
CA ASP A 71 6.87 14.03 31.38
C ASP A 71 6.02 13.84 32.64
N VAL A 72 6.54 14.31 33.78
CA VAL A 72 5.88 14.19 35.09
C VAL A 72 4.53 14.94 35.12
N ASP A 73 4.33 15.91 34.22
CA ASP A 73 3.11 16.71 34.07
C ASP A 73 2.13 16.11 33.02
N GLY A 74 2.44 14.93 32.47
CA GLY A 74 1.61 14.24 31.49
C GLY A 74 1.73 14.76 30.05
N LYS A 75 2.67 15.67 29.76
CA LYS A 75 2.91 16.19 28.41
C LYS A 75 3.90 15.30 27.65
N ARG A 76 3.69 15.21 26.34
CA ARG A 76 4.58 14.45 25.45
C ARG A 76 5.74 15.31 24.99
N GLU A 77 6.94 14.80 25.17
CA GLU A 77 8.17 15.39 24.62
C GLU A 77 8.89 14.37 23.74
N ASN A 78 9.38 14.79 22.57
CA ASN A 78 10.24 13.95 21.75
C ASN A 78 11.52 13.58 22.50
N ILE A 79 11.97 12.33 22.37
CA ILE A 79 13.21 11.87 22.99
C ILE A 79 14.40 12.62 22.38
N LYS A 80 15.11 13.37 23.22
CA LYS A 80 16.33 14.10 22.84
C LYS A 80 17.54 13.22 23.10
N VAL A 81 18.24 12.83 22.03
CA VAL A 81 19.37 11.90 22.08
C VAL A 81 20.72 12.62 22.01
N PHE A 82 20.75 13.90 21.64
CA PHE A 82 21.98 14.70 21.54
C PHE A 82 21.81 16.07 22.18
N ASN A 83 22.79 16.48 22.98
CA ASN A 83 22.79 17.76 23.69
C ASN A 83 24.14 18.45 23.48
N LEU A 84 24.14 19.59 22.79
CA LEU A 84 25.31 20.43 22.54
C LEU A 84 25.47 21.55 23.58
N GLY A 85 24.69 21.52 24.67
CA GLY A 85 24.70 22.53 25.73
C GLY A 85 23.80 23.73 25.44
N PHE A 86 23.78 24.22 24.20
CA PHE A 86 22.91 25.31 23.76
C PHE A 86 21.66 24.84 22.98
N ALA A 87 21.67 23.60 22.49
CA ALA A 87 20.56 23.01 21.74
C ALA A 87 20.49 21.50 22.00
N LYS A 88 19.27 20.95 21.94
CA LYS A 88 18.98 19.53 22.12
C LYS A 88 18.29 18.97 20.88
N TYR A 89 18.77 17.85 20.39
CA TYR A 89 18.33 17.24 19.14
C TYR A 89 17.73 15.85 19.34
N THR A 90 16.69 15.53 18.59
CA THR A 90 16.08 14.19 18.47
C THR A 90 16.93 13.29 17.59
N TYR A 91 16.66 11.98 17.58
CA TYR A 91 17.37 11.07 16.69
C TYR A 91 17.19 11.42 15.20
N PRO A 92 15.97 11.71 14.69
CA PRO A 92 15.79 12.19 13.32
C PRO A 92 16.61 13.45 12.99
N GLU A 93 16.61 14.45 13.87
CA GLU A 93 17.39 15.70 13.69
C GLU A 93 18.90 15.40 13.66
N VAL A 94 19.38 14.46 14.47
CA VAL A 94 20.79 14.04 14.45
C VAL A 94 21.16 13.35 13.15
N LYS A 95 20.26 12.50 12.63
CA LYS A 95 20.45 11.79 11.37
C LYS A 95 20.51 12.78 10.21
N GLU A 96 19.57 13.71 10.13
CA GLU A 96 19.46 14.74 9.08
C GLU A 96 20.70 15.65 9.02
N ASN A 97 21.27 16.01 10.18
CA ASN A 97 22.46 16.86 10.25
C ASN A 97 23.80 16.10 10.13
N ALA A 98 23.78 14.76 10.11
CA ALA A 98 24.98 13.96 9.93
C ALA A 98 25.48 14.01 8.48
N LEU A 99 26.78 13.76 8.28
CA LEU A 99 27.37 13.71 6.94
C LEU A 99 26.68 12.65 6.07
N ASN A 100 26.40 13.06 4.83
CA ASN A 100 25.83 12.21 3.80
C ASN A 100 26.92 11.29 3.29
N LEU A 101 26.89 10.06 3.80
CA LEU A 101 27.73 8.98 3.29
C LEU A 101 26.92 8.25 2.21
N GLY A 102 27.58 7.93 1.09
CA GLY A 102 26.99 7.15 0.01
C GLY A 102 26.64 5.72 0.44
N LEU A 103 25.93 5.01 -0.44
CA LEU A 103 25.49 3.64 -0.23
C LEU A 103 26.65 2.71 0.15
N ASP A 104 27.80 2.85 -0.51
CA ASP A 104 28.98 2.01 -0.26
C ASP A 104 29.47 2.08 1.19
N LEU A 105 29.34 3.26 1.82
CA LEU A 105 29.88 3.54 3.15
C LEU A 105 28.87 3.30 4.28
N LYS A 106 27.58 3.61 4.04
CA LYS A 106 26.51 3.42 5.03
C LYS A 106 25.82 2.06 4.91
N GLY A 107 26.01 1.36 3.79
CA GLY A 107 25.11 0.28 3.36
C GLY A 107 23.69 0.81 3.09
N GLY A 108 22.79 -0.05 2.65
CA GLY A 108 21.39 0.31 2.42
C GLY A 108 20.77 -0.45 1.26
N LEU A 109 19.92 0.24 0.50
CA LEU A 109 19.14 -0.35 -0.59
C LEU A 109 19.45 0.34 -1.92
N ASN A 110 19.76 -0.45 -2.96
CA ASN A 110 19.82 -0.01 -4.35
C ASN A 110 18.75 -0.74 -5.15
N VAL A 111 17.84 -0.01 -5.79
CA VAL A 111 16.73 -0.57 -6.56
C VAL A 111 16.62 0.11 -7.91
N ILE A 112 16.39 -0.68 -8.96
CA ILE A 112 15.92 -0.19 -10.25
C ILE A 112 14.45 -0.56 -10.37
N LEU A 113 13.60 0.45 -10.33
CA LEU A 113 12.16 0.36 -10.51
C LEU A 113 11.79 0.63 -11.97
N GLN A 114 10.74 0.00 -12.47
CA GLN A 114 10.15 0.22 -13.78
C GLN A 114 8.69 0.59 -13.61
N VAL A 115 8.30 1.79 -14.04
CA VAL A 115 6.89 2.19 -14.04
C VAL A 115 6.14 1.42 -15.12
N SER A 116 5.02 0.80 -14.75
CA SER A 116 4.19 -0.01 -15.64
C SER A 116 3.44 0.86 -16.64
N VAL A 117 3.97 0.98 -17.86
CA VAL A 117 3.31 1.66 -18.98
C VAL A 117 1.98 0.97 -19.33
N LYS A 118 1.89 -0.35 -19.15
CA LYS A 118 0.64 -1.12 -19.28
C LYS A 118 -0.47 -0.55 -18.41
N ASP A 119 -0.17 -0.29 -17.14
CA ASP A 119 -1.16 0.24 -16.19
C ASP A 119 -1.52 1.70 -16.51
N ILE A 120 -0.54 2.50 -16.96
CA ILE A 120 -0.82 3.87 -17.45
C ILE A 120 -1.82 3.83 -18.60
N LEU A 121 -1.58 2.98 -19.62
CA LEU A 121 -2.48 2.85 -20.77
C LEU A 121 -3.88 2.38 -20.36
N LYS A 122 -3.98 1.42 -19.43
CA LYS A 122 -5.27 1.00 -18.87
C LYS A 122 -5.98 2.14 -18.14
N GLY A 123 -5.25 2.93 -17.36
CA GLY A 123 -5.78 4.10 -16.67
C GLY A 123 -6.31 5.15 -17.64
N LEU A 124 -5.53 5.52 -18.65
CA LEU A 124 -5.91 6.47 -19.71
C LEU A 124 -7.13 5.99 -20.51
N ALA A 125 -7.25 4.67 -20.69
CA ALA A 125 -8.41 4.05 -21.33
C ALA A 125 -9.60 3.79 -20.38
N ASN A 126 -9.60 4.41 -19.19
CA ASN A 126 -10.63 4.26 -18.16
C ASN A 126 -10.97 2.80 -17.83
N ASN A 127 -9.93 1.96 -17.68
CA ASN A 127 -10.04 0.51 -17.45
C ASN A 127 -10.90 -0.22 -18.49
N SER A 128 -10.76 0.16 -19.76
CA SER A 128 -11.45 -0.45 -20.89
C SER A 128 -11.51 -1.98 -20.83
N THR A 129 -12.72 -2.51 -21.06
CA THR A 129 -12.96 -3.95 -21.23
C THR A 129 -12.87 -4.39 -22.69
N ASN A 130 -12.45 -3.50 -23.61
CA ASN A 130 -12.35 -3.82 -25.03
C ASN A 130 -11.38 -5.00 -25.25
N PRO A 131 -11.80 -6.07 -25.94
CA PRO A 131 -10.99 -7.29 -26.08
C PRO A 131 -9.76 -7.08 -26.96
N VAL A 132 -9.84 -6.24 -27.99
CA VAL A 132 -8.71 -5.90 -28.88
C VAL A 132 -7.66 -5.13 -28.09
N PHE A 133 -8.09 -4.11 -27.34
CA PHE A 133 -7.20 -3.32 -26.51
C PHE A 133 -6.47 -4.18 -25.45
N ASN A 134 -7.21 -4.98 -24.68
CA ASN A 134 -6.63 -5.82 -23.64
C ASN A 134 -5.69 -6.88 -24.22
N LYS A 135 -6.06 -7.49 -25.34
CA LYS A 135 -5.18 -8.42 -26.05
C LYS A 135 -3.90 -7.73 -26.56
N ALA A 136 -4.00 -6.51 -27.09
CA ALA A 136 -2.82 -5.77 -27.54
C ALA A 136 -1.85 -5.46 -26.39
N LEU A 137 -2.35 -5.17 -25.19
CA LEU A 137 -1.51 -5.00 -24.00
C LEU A 137 -0.79 -6.32 -23.61
N ASP A 138 -1.47 -7.45 -23.70
CA ASP A 138 -0.87 -8.75 -23.38
C ASP A 138 0.16 -9.17 -24.45
N ASP A 139 -0.16 -8.99 -25.72
CA ASP A 139 0.75 -9.23 -26.85
C ASP A 139 2.00 -8.32 -26.77
N ALA A 140 1.84 -7.06 -26.38
CA ALA A 140 2.96 -6.13 -26.15
C ALA A 140 3.87 -6.59 -25.00
N SER A 141 3.28 -7.13 -23.93
CA SER A 141 4.04 -7.69 -22.80
C SER A 141 4.89 -8.89 -23.24
N GLU A 142 4.38 -9.71 -24.16
CA GLU A 142 5.14 -10.83 -24.73
C GLU A 142 6.25 -10.37 -25.67
N LEU A 143 5.99 -9.37 -26.52
CA LEU A 143 6.98 -8.76 -27.41
C LEU A 143 8.17 -8.17 -26.62
N GLN A 144 7.89 -7.51 -25.51
CA GLN A 144 8.88 -6.81 -24.69
C GLN A 144 10.00 -7.73 -24.18
N LYS A 145 9.75 -9.04 -24.05
CA LYS A 145 10.78 -10.03 -23.63
C LYS A 145 11.96 -10.11 -24.58
N ASN A 146 11.74 -9.83 -25.87
CA ASN A 146 12.76 -9.94 -26.93
C ASN A 146 12.97 -8.64 -27.71
N SER A 147 12.16 -7.61 -27.44
CA SER A 147 12.18 -6.32 -28.13
C SER A 147 13.17 -5.34 -27.50
N GLN A 148 13.69 -4.43 -28.32
CA GLN A 148 14.48 -3.27 -27.86
C GLN A 148 13.64 -1.98 -27.84
N ASN A 149 12.38 -2.05 -28.30
CA ASN A 149 11.48 -0.90 -28.30
C ASN A 149 11.01 -0.59 -26.88
N THR A 150 10.42 0.60 -26.72
CA THR A 150 9.64 0.90 -25.52
C THR A 150 8.34 0.08 -25.51
N TYR A 151 7.81 -0.18 -24.30
CA TYR A 151 6.54 -0.89 -24.16
C TYR A 151 5.38 -0.20 -24.94
N LEU A 152 5.39 1.14 -24.99
CA LEU A 152 4.38 1.90 -25.71
C LEU A 152 4.43 1.65 -27.23
N GLU A 153 5.63 1.58 -27.79
CA GLU A 153 5.83 1.26 -29.21
C GLU A 153 5.42 -0.19 -29.51
N ASP A 154 5.81 -1.14 -28.65
CA ASP A 154 5.39 -2.54 -28.79
C ASP A 154 3.86 -2.68 -28.67
N PHE A 155 3.21 -1.87 -27.83
CA PHE A 155 1.75 -1.77 -27.78
C PHE A 155 1.16 -1.27 -29.09
N PHE A 156 1.71 -0.22 -29.71
CA PHE A 156 1.22 0.24 -31.01
C PHE A 156 1.38 -0.81 -32.10
N ILE A 157 2.51 -1.52 -32.12
CA ILE A 157 2.77 -2.63 -33.06
C ILE A 157 1.74 -3.75 -32.84
N ALA A 158 1.55 -4.18 -31.59
CA ALA A 158 0.60 -5.22 -31.22
C ALA A 158 -0.83 -4.82 -31.60
N PHE A 159 -1.25 -3.60 -31.27
CA PHE A 159 -2.57 -3.07 -31.59
C PHE A 159 -2.79 -3.00 -33.09
N ASP A 160 -1.87 -2.40 -33.85
CA ASP A 160 -1.97 -2.27 -35.31
C ASP A 160 -2.05 -3.65 -36.01
N LYS A 161 -1.44 -4.68 -35.43
CA LYS A 161 -1.52 -6.06 -35.94
C LYS A 161 -2.89 -6.71 -35.77
N ILE A 162 -3.63 -6.36 -34.71
CA ILE A 162 -4.90 -7.03 -34.36
C ILE A 162 -6.14 -6.13 -34.44
N LYS A 163 -5.98 -4.84 -34.75
CA LYS A 163 -7.05 -3.84 -34.61
C LYS A 163 -8.27 -4.05 -35.52
N GLY A 164 -8.08 -4.59 -36.72
CA GLY A 164 -9.14 -4.65 -37.73
C GLY A 164 -9.72 -3.25 -37.98
N ASP A 165 -11.02 -3.07 -37.77
CA ASP A 165 -11.72 -1.78 -37.89
C ASP A 165 -11.69 -0.93 -36.60
N THR A 166 -11.13 -1.46 -35.51
CA THR A 166 -11.04 -0.77 -34.21
C THR A 166 -9.99 0.34 -34.28
N LYS A 167 -10.34 1.55 -33.85
CA LYS A 167 -9.42 2.70 -33.79
C LYS A 167 -8.93 2.93 -32.37
N LEU A 168 -7.74 3.51 -32.22
CA LEU A 168 -7.26 3.93 -30.89
C LEU A 168 -8.22 4.97 -30.26
N ALA A 169 -8.78 5.84 -31.10
CA ALA A 169 -9.77 6.84 -30.73
C ALA A 169 -11.20 6.29 -30.48
N ALA A 170 -11.39 4.98 -30.33
CA ALA A 170 -12.69 4.45 -29.95
C ALA A 170 -13.10 4.96 -28.55
N THR A 171 -14.40 5.21 -28.35
CA THR A 171 -14.95 5.77 -27.09
C THR A 171 -14.85 4.82 -25.91
N ASP A 172 -14.72 3.53 -26.19
CA ASP A 172 -14.42 2.49 -25.22
C ASP A 172 -12.91 2.24 -25.06
N ILE A 173 -12.03 3.04 -25.70
CA ILE A 173 -10.57 2.99 -25.56
C ILE A 173 -10.03 4.37 -25.13
N PHE A 174 -9.52 5.22 -26.04
CA PHE A 174 -8.87 6.49 -25.66
C PHE A 174 -9.68 7.77 -25.91
N ALA A 175 -10.85 7.70 -26.56
CA ALA A 175 -11.76 8.86 -26.63
C ALA A 175 -12.60 8.95 -25.34
N THR A 176 -11.92 9.06 -24.20
CA THR A 176 -12.52 9.15 -22.87
C THR A 176 -12.73 10.61 -22.45
N ARG A 177 -13.57 10.83 -21.44
CA ARG A 177 -13.79 12.18 -20.88
C ARG A 177 -12.53 12.78 -20.26
N GLU A 178 -11.61 11.95 -19.78
CA GLU A 178 -10.35 12.41 -19.17
C GLU A 178 -9.37 12.95 -20.22
N LEU A 179 -9.46 12.43 -21.44
CA LEU A 179 -8.59 12.80 -22.55
C LEU A 179 -9.21 13.86 -23.46
N ASP A 180 -10.46 14.27 -23.22
CA ASP A 180 -11.09 15.39 -23.92
C ASP A 180 -10.51 16.75 -23.44
N PRO A 181 -10.17 17.69 -24.34
CA PRO A 181 -10.34 17.66 -25.79
C PRO A 181 -9.10 17.14 -26.57
N GLU A 182 -8.06 16.62 -25.91
CA GLU A 182 -6.82 16.16 -26.55
C GLU A 182 -7.03 14.94 -27.47
N ILE A 183 -7.93 14.02 -27.10
CA ILE A 183 -8.39 12.88 -27.92
C ILE A 183 -9.91 12.87 -27.97
N THR A 184 -10.46 12.83 -29.19
CA THR A 184 -11.90 12.73 -29.44
C THR A 184 -12.19 11.51 -30.30
N ALA A 185 -13.45 11.11 -30.44
CA ALA A 185 -13.86 9.98 -31.30
C ALA A 185 -13.49 10.18 -32.78
N PHE A 186 -13.14 11.40 -33.19
CA PHE A 186 -12.73 11.76 -34.54
C PHE A 186 -11.22 11.84 -34.73
N SER A 187 -10.44 11.68 -33.66
CA SER A 187 -8.97 11.70 -33.72
C SER A 187 -8.44 10.56 -34.58
N THR A 188 -7.38 10.82 -35.35
CA THR A 188 -6.66 9.80 -36.11
C THR A 188 -5.76 8.98 -35.18
N ASP A 189 -5.46 7.74 -35.56
CA ASP A 189 -4.54 6.89 -34.76
C ASP A 189 -3.17 7.56 -34.58
N ASP A 190 -2.64 8.25 -35.59
CA ASP A 190 -1.35 8.94 -35.51
C ASP A 190 -1.39 10.11 -34.50
N HIS A 191 -2.49 10.87 -34.46
CA HIS A 191 -2.67 11.91 -33.45
C HIS A 191 -2.77 11.30 -32.05
N VAL A 192 -3.52 10.21 -31.90
CA VAL A 192 -3.64 9.49 -30.63
C VAL A 192 -2.28 9.00 -30.16
N LYS A 193 -1.46 8.42 -31.03
CA LYS A 193 -0.08 7.98 -30.70
C LYS A 193 0.76 9.12 -30.13
N VAL A 194 0.73 10.31 -30.75
CA VAL A 194 1.45 11.50 -30.26
C VAL A 194 0.97 11.91 -28.87
N VAL A 195 -0.35 11.98 -28.64
CA VAL A 195 -0.90 12.33 -27.33
C VAL A 195 -0.53 11.28 -26.28
N LEU A 196 -0.58 10.00 -26.62
CA LEU A 196 -0.22 8.93 -25.69
C LEU A 196 1.26 8.95 -25.31
N HIS A 197 2.18 9.26 -26.23
CA HIS A 197 3.59 9.49 -25.86
C HIS A 197 3.74 10.56 -24.80
N LYS A 198 3.07 11.70 -24.98
CA LYS A 198 3.07 12.82 -24.02
C LYS A 198 2.45 12.41 -22.68
N LYS A 199 1.27 11.78 -22.69
CA LYS A 199 0.56 11.35 -21.47
C LYS A 199 1.31 10.30 -20.67
N VAL A 200 1.98 9.36 -21.36
CA VAL A 200 2.83 8.36 -20.70
C VAL A 200 4.05 9.02 -20.06
N ASP A 201 4.70 9.97 -20.73
CA ASP A 201 5.84 10.70 -20.15
C ASP A 201 5.44 11.54 -18.93
N GLU A 202 4.31 12.27 -19.02
CA GLU A 202 3.72 13.01 -17.90
C GLU A 202 3.40 12.10 -16.71
N ALA A 203 2.86 10.91 -16.97
CA ALA A 203 2.55 9.93 -15.93
C ALA A 203 3.83 9.36 -15.28
N ILE A 204 4.90 9.11 -16.06
CA ILE A 204 6.21 8.68 -15.52
C ILE A 204 6.84 9.80 -14.67
N GLU A 205 6.78 11.06 -15.11
CA GLU A 205 7.29 12.19 -14.35
C GLU A 205 6.51 12.37 -13.03
N SER A 206 5.19 12.24 -13.08
CA SER A 206 4.35 12.25 -11.88
C SER A 206 4.71 11.10 -10.94
N ALA A 207 4.90 9.88 -11.45
CA ALA A 207 5.36 8.74 -10.65
C ALA A 207 6.71 9.01 -9.98
N PHE A 208 7.67 9.60 -10.71
CA PHE A 208 8.97 9.98 -10.17
C PHE A 208 8.84 11.00 -9.01
N ARG A 209 8.00 12.03 -9.18
CA ARG A 209 7.74 13.02 -8.12
C ARG A 209 7.14 12.35 -6.88
N VAL A 210 6.13 11.50 -7.05
CA VAL A 210 5.49 10.78 -5.93
C VAL A 210 6.48 9.87 -5.22
N LEU A 211 7.32 9.12 -5.96
CA LEU A 211 8.35 8.27 -5.37
C LEU A 211 9.36 9.07 -4.55
N ARG A 212 9.80 10.23 -5.08
CA ARG A 212 10.67 11.15 -4.34
C ARG A 212 10.04 11.58 -3.03
N GLU A 213 8.80 12.10 -3.07
CA GLU A 213 8.09 12.52 -1.87
C GLU A 213 7.95 11.38 -0.86
N ARG A 214 7.67 10.14 -1.28
CA ARG A 214 7.57 8.99 -0.36
C ARG A 214 8.91 8.64 0.28
N ILE A 215 9.98 8.70 -0.49
CA ILE A 215 11.32 8.36 -0.04
C ILE A 215 11.87 9.41 0.93
N ASP A 216 11.64 10.70 0.65
CA ASP A 216 12.08 11.81 1.51
C ASP A 216 11.50 11.67 2.93
N GLN A 217 10.31 11.08 3.07
CA GLN A 217 9.64 10.87 4.36
C GLN A 217 10.07 9.60 5.10
N PHE A 218 10.94 8.75 4.52
CA PHE A 218 11.43 7.51 5.15
C PHE A 218 12.63 7.75 6.09
N GLY A 219 12.98 9.00 6.36
CA GLY A 219 14.06 9.36 7.28
C GLY A 219 15.44 8.90 6.80
N VAL A 220 15.63 8.79 5.49
CA VAL A 220 16.93 8.53 4.84
C VAL A 220 17.67 9.84 4.63
N THR A 221 18.98 9.86 4.90
CA THR A 221 19.70 11.13 4.99
C THR A 221 20.05 11.77 3.65
N SER A 222 19.89 11.06 2.53
CA SER A 222 20.15 11.58 1.17
C SER A 222 19.79 10.50 0.17
N PRO A 223 18.51 10.35 -0.21
CA PRO A 223 18.14 9.44 -1.27
C PRO A 223 18.68 9.95 -2.61
N ASN A 224 19.23 9.06 -3.43
CA ASN A 224 19.56 9.36 -4.82
C ASN A 224 18.51 8.71 -5.71
N ILE A 225 17.74 9.55 -6.42
CA ILE A 225 16.63 9.09 -7.26
C ILE A 225 16.84 9.68 -8.65
N GLN A 226 17.06 8.81 -9.63
CA GLN A 226 17.38 9.20 -11.00
C GLN A 226 16.51 8.45 -12.01
N ARG A 227 16.00 9.17 -13.00
CA ARG A 227 15.33 8.55 -14.15
C ARG A 227 16.39 8.00 -15.11
N LEU A 228 16.23 6.74 -15.52
CA LEU A 228 17.12 6.06 -16.46
C LEU A 228 16.53 6.11 -17.89
N GLY A 229 16.89 7.15 -18.63
CA GLY A 229 16.47 7.36 -20.02
C GLY A 229 14.96 7.54 -20.19
N SER A 230 14.43 7.19 -21.36
CA SER A 230 13.00 7.28 -21.70
C SER A 230 12.20 6.02 -21.34
N SER A 231 12.88 4.96 -20.89
CA SER A 231 12.29 3.63 -20.67
C SER A 231 11.27 3.56 -19.53
N GLY A 232 11.12 4.59 -18.71
CA GLY A 232 10.29 4.57 -17.49
C GLY A 232 10.96 3.89 -16.30
N ARG A 233 12.28 3.66 -16.38
CA ARG A 233 13.10 3.14 -15.29
C ARG A 233 13.56 4.24 -14.35
N ILE A 234 13.60 3.93 -13.05
CA ILE A 234 13.99 4.84 -11.98
C ILE A 234 14.99 4.10 -11.09
N LEU A 235 16.21 4.61 -11.03
CA LEU A 235 17.23 4.21 -10.05
C LEU A 235 16.92 4.88 -8.71
N VAL A 236 16.89 4.09 -7.65
CA VAL A 236 16.65 4.52 -6.28
C VAL A 236 17.75 3.95 -5.39
N GLU A 237 18.56 4.83 -4.82
CA GLU A 237 19.55 4.46 -3.81
C GLU A 237 19.16 5.11 -2.49
N LEU A 238 19.04 4.29 -1.45
CA LEU A 238 18.66 4.70 -0.10
C LEU A 238 19.79 4.36 0.88
N PRO A 239 20.80 5.24 1.05
CA PRO A 239 21.88 5.02 2.00
C PRO A 239 21.38 5.04 3.44
N GLY A 240 21.83 4.08 4.24
CA GLY A 240 21.50 3.97 5.66
C GLY A 240 20.07 3.50 5.96
N VAL A 241 19.36 2.94 4.97
CA VAL A 241 18.13 2.17 5.21
C VAL A 241 18.48 0.88 5.92
N LYS A 242 17.81 0.64 7.06
CA LYS A 242 17.94 -0.59 7.84
C LYS A 242 16.88 -1.63 7.44
N ASP A 243 15.63 -1.19 7.35
CA ASP A 243 14.52 -2.02 6.92
C ASP A 243 14.32 -1.91 5.41
N THR A 244 15.07 -2.74 4.67
CA THR A 244 15.02 -2.76 3.20
C THR A 244 13.71 -3.30 2.67
N LYS A 245 13.05 -4.24 3.39
CA LYS A 245 11.76 -4.83 2.99
C LYS A 245 10.65 -3.78 3.06
N ARG A 246 10.51 -3.09 4.19
CA ARG A 246 9.53 -2.01 4.35
C ARG A 246 9.76 -0.87 3.37
N ALA A 247 11.02 -0.46 3.18
CA ALA A 247 11.37 0.57 2.20
C ALA A 247 10.96 0.15 0.77
N THR A 248 11.25 -1.10 0.40
CA THR A 248 10.89 -1.67 -0.90
C THR A 248 9.37 -1.72 -1.10
N GLU A 249 8.62 -2.17 -0.10
CA GLU A 249 7.16 -2.19 -0.17
C GLU A 249 6.55 -0.79 -0.32
N LEU A 250 7.08 0.21 0.39
CA LEU A 250 6.56 1.58 0.36
C LEU A 250 6.75 2.26 -1.01
N ILE A 251 7.88 2.00 -1.67
CA ILE A 251 8.21 2.57 -2.99
C ILE A 251 7.58 1.80 -4.17
N THR A 252 7.16 0.55 -3.96
CA THR A 252 6.54 -0.28 -5.03
C THR A 252 5.01 -0.23 -5.01
N LYS A 253 4.40 -0.10 -3.83
CA LYS A 253 2.94 -0.02 -3.68
C LYS A 253 2.39 1.19 -4.42
N THR A 254 1.32 1.03 -5.20
CA THR A 254 0.63 2.16 -5.85
C THR A 254 0.07 3.13 -4.83
N ALA A 255 -0.33 2.59 -3.68
CA ALA A 255 -0.95 3.30 -2.59
C ALA A 255 -2.24 4.01 -3.04
N GLN A 256 -3.06 3.25 -3.76
CA GLN A 256 -4.36 3.72 -4.23
C GLN A 256 -5.36 3.67 -3.08
N LEU A 257 -5.46 4.80 -2.36
CA LEU A 257 -6.48 4.99 -1.34
C LEU A 257 -7.86 5.08 -2.01
N GLN A 258 -8.81 4.30 -1.48
CA GLN A 258 -10.20 4.28 -1.88
C GLN A 258 -11.09 4.24 -0.64
N PHE A 259 -12.22 4.93 -0.70
CA PHE A 259 -13.25 4.86 0.32
C PHE A 259 -14.49 4.22 -0.29
N TRP A 260 -15.04 3.24 0.42
CA TRP A 260 -16.21 2.48 0.01
C TRP A 260 -17.21 2.43 1.16
N ASP A 261 -18.50 2.51 0.87
CA ASP A 261 -19.49 2.09 1.85
C ASP A 261 -19.34 0.57 2.07
N ALA A 262 -19.48 0.12 3.31
CA ALA A 262 -19.50 -1.30 3.65
C ALA A 262 -20.92 -1.75 3.98
N TYR A 263 -21.29 -2.94 3.50
CA TYR A 263 -22.49 -3.62 3.97
C TYR A 263 -22.24 -4.19 5.37
N LYS A 264 -23.32 -4.48 6.11
CA LYS A 264 -23.22 -5.27 7.34
C LYS A 264 -22.95 -6.72 6.96
N GLY A 265 -21.96 -7.32 7.61
CA GLY A 265 -21.53 -8.69 7.31
C GLY A 265 -22.65 -9.71 7.50
N GLU A 266 -23.51 -9.47 8.48
CA GLU A 266 -24.65 -10.35 8.79
C GLU A 266 -25.65 -10.50 7.62
N GLU A 267 -25.73 -9.52 6.74
CA GLU A 267 -26.60 -9.56 5.56
C GLU A 267 -26.12 -10.56 4.48
N PHE A 268 -24.92 -11.11 4.63
CA PHE A 268 -24.32 -12.05 3.67
C PHE A 268 -24.33 -13.50 4.16
N PHE A 269 -24.78 -13.79 5.39
CA PHE A 269 -24.77 -15.17 5.90
C PHE A 269 -25.60 -16.13 5.05
N SER A 270 -26.83 -15.76 4.68
CA SER A 270 -27.67 -16.58 3.79
C SER A 270 -26.99 -16.82 2.44
N PHE A 271 -26.39 -15.78 1.86
CA PHE A 271 -25.64 -15.90 0.62
C PHE A 271 -24.43 -16.84 0.74
N ILE A 272 -23.66 -16.77 1.83
CA ILE A 272 -22.52 -17.67 2.06
C ILE A 272 -22.98 -19.14 2.20
N SER A 273 -24.10 -19.37 2.87
CA SER A 273 -24.68 -20.72 3.01
C SER A 273 -25.12 -21.29 1.66
N GLU A 274 -25.85 -20.51 0.86
CA GLU A 274 -26.27 -20.91 -0.49
C GLU A 274 -25.07 -21.10 -1.43
N ALA A 275 -24.08 -20.20 -1.36
CA ALA A 275 -22.85 -20.31 -2.13
C ALA A 275 -22.10 -21.59 -1.80
N ASN A 276 -22.01 -21.98 -0.53
CA ASN A 276 -21.40 -23.23 -0.11
C ASN A 276 -22.11 -24.44 -0.73
N ASN A 277 -23.44 -24.43 -0.79
CA ASN A 277 -24.22 -25.52 -1.40
C ASN A 277 -23.97 -25.62 -2.90
N VAL A 278 -23.97 -24.51 -3.63
CA VAL A 278 -23.63 -24.49 -5.07
C VAL A 278 -22.19 -24.97 -5.31
N LEU A 279 -21.26 -24.61 -4.42
CA LEU A 279 -19.86 -25.02 -4.55
C LEU A 279 -19.64 -26.50 -4.29
N LYS A 280 -20.48 -27.17 -3.47
CA LYS A 280 -20.37 -28.62 -3.24
C LYS A 280 -20.45 -29.38 -4.57
N ASP A 281 -21.41 -29.04 -5.42
CA ASP A 281 -21.63 -29.71 -6.69
C ASP A 281 -20.53 -29.41 -7.73
N ILE A 282 -19.87 -28.26 -7.61
CA ILE A 282 -18.80 -27.82 -8.54
C ILE A 282 -17.44 -28.39 -8.13
N VAL A 283 -17.11 -28.36 -6.84
CA VAL A 283 -15.80 -28.75 -6.31
C VAL A 283 -15.73 -30.27 -6.12
N ASN A 284 -16.85 -30.89 -5.73
CA ASN A 284 -17.01 -32.33 -5.61
C ASN A 284 -18.21 -32.82 -6.42
N PRO A 285 -18.10 -32.87 -7.76
CA PRO A 285 -19.16 -33.42 -8.59
C PRO A 285 -19.35 -34.90 -8.22
N LYS A 286 -20.47 -35.22 -7.55
CA LYS A 286 -20.90 -36.61 -7.40
C LYS A 286 -21.35 -37.09 -8.79
N GLU A 287 -20.83 -38.24 -9.22
CA GLU A 287 -21.39 -38.95 -10.38
C GLU A 287 -22.90 -39.15 -10.16
N GLU A 288 -23.69 -38.73 -11.14
CA GLU A 288 -25.15 -38.75 -11.09
C GLU A 288 -25.66 -40.14 -10.67
N THR A 289 -26.52 -40.18 -9.65
CA THR A 289 -27.48 -41.28 -9.52
C THR A 289 -28.85 -40.69 -9.20
N GLN A 290 -29.82 -41.08 -10.04
CA GLN A 290 -31.21 -40.65 -10.05
C GLN A 290 -32.02 -41.08 -8.79
N VAL A 291 -33.15 -40.35 -8.61
CA VAL A 291 -34.37 -40.60 -7.80
C VAL A 291 -34.18 -40.44 -6.27
N ASP A 292 -35.03 -39.78 -5.46
CA ASP A 292 -36.46 -39.50 -5.54
C ASP A 292 -36.84 -38.27 -4.67
N SER A 293 -37.96 -37.63 -5.02
CA SER A 293 -38.58 -36.54 -4.27
C SER A 293 -39.40 -37.06 -3.10
N THR A 294 -39.03 -36.79 -1.84
CA THR A 294 -39.97 -36.36 -0.77
C THR A 294 -39.24 -36.11 0.55
N ALA A 295 -39.34 -34.89 1.08
CA ALA A 295 -39.74 -34.61 2.48
C ALA A 295 -39.54 -33.11 2.78
N THR A 296 -40.58 -32.55 3.38
CA THR A 296 -40.75 -31.14 3.72
C THR A 296 -40.31 -30.87 5.15
N GLN A 297 -39.74 -29.67 5.35
CA GLN A 297 -39.74 -28.81 6.54
C GLN A 297 -38.78 -29.02 7.72
N ASN A 298 -38.28 -27.83 8.14
CA ASN A 298 -37.68 -27.39 9.40
C ASN A 298 -36.18 -27.63 9.60
N SER A 299 -35.38 -26.65 9.19
CA SER A 299 -33.94 -26.57 9.50
C SER A 299 -33.44 -25.12 9.66
N GLU A 300 -34.29 -24.19 10.11
CA GLU A 300 -33.87 -22.79 10.36
C GLU A 300 -33.35 -22.59 11.80
N ASP A 301 -33.79 -23.40 12.78
CA ASP A 301 -33.40 -23.21 14.19
C ASP A 301 -32.11 -23.96 14.59
N GLU A 302 -31.77 -25.11 13.98
CA GLU A 302 -30.57 -25.88 14.36
C GLU A 302 -29.25 -25.25 13.86
N GLN A 303 -29.28 -24.46 12.78
CA GLN A 303 -28.09 -23.88 12.17
C GLN A 303 -27.60 -22.61 12.88
N ILE A 304 -28.48 -21.93 13.63
CA ILE A 304 -28.15 -20.73 14.39
C ILE A 304 -27.47 -21.10 15.72
N SER A 305 -27.88 -22.22 16.35
CA SER A 305 -27.32 -22.69 17.62
C SER A 305 -25.89 -23.25 17.48
N GLU A 306 -25.55 -23.87 16.35
CA GLU A 306 -24.22 -24.46 16.12
C GLU A 306 -23.12 -23.38 15.92
N LEU A 307 -23.51 -22.14 15.57
CA LEU A 307 -22.58 -21.03 15.33
C LEU A 307 -22.44 -20.04 16.51
N LEU A 308 -23.29 -20.14 17.53
CA LEU A 308 -23.32 -19.24 18.70
C LEU A 308 -22.54 -19.76 19.92
N GLY A 309 -21.91 -20.93 19.82
CA GLY A 309 -20.94 -21.41 20.81
C GLY A 309 -21.53 -21.88 22.14
N GLU A 310 -22.70 -22.53 22.14
CA GLU A 310 -23.10 -23.36 23.27
C GLU A 310 -22.53 -24.78 23.08
N GLU A 311 -21.66 -25.21 24.00
CA GLU A 311 -21.04 -26.53 24.01
C GLU A 311 -22.09 -27.64 23.99
N THR A 312 -22.33 -28.26 22.83
CA THR A 312 -22.86 -29.63 22.75
C THR A 312 -22.21 -30.42 21.62
N THR A 313 -21.34 -31.34 22.02
CA THR A 313 -21.15 -32.71 21.49
C THR A 313 -21.20 -32.94 19.97
N ASP A 314 -20.01 -33.20 19.42
CA ASP A 314 -19.69 -34.28 18.47
C ASP A 314 -20.80 -34.68 17.48
N SER A 315 -20.90 -33.94 16.37
CA SER A 315 -21.74 -34.28 15.23
C SER A 315 -20.86 -34.56 14.00
N THR A 316 -20.54 -35.85 13.81
CA THR A 316 -20.00 -36.38 12.56
C THR A 316 -21.04 -36.20 11.43
N LYS A 317 -20.99 -35.10 10.68
CA LYS A 317 -21.58 -34.99 9.34
C LYS A 317 -20.45 -34.80 8.33
N THR A 318 -20.04 -35.92 7.74
CA THR A 318 -19.09 -36.07 6.64
C THR A 318 -19.68 -35.57 5.32
N GLY A 319 -19.74 -34.26 5.15
CA GLY A 319 -19.94 -33.62 3.85
C GLY A 319 -18.98 -32.46 3.73
N GLU A 320 -17.98 -32.56 2.85
CA GLU A 320 -17.02 -31.47 2.60
C GLU A 320 -17.78 -30.18 2.27
N ASN A 321 -17.57 -29.10 3.04
CA ASN A 321 -18.16 -27.80 2.79
C ASN A 321 -17.07 -26.88 2.21
N PRO A 322 -17.03 -26.65 0.89
CA PRO A 322 -15.91 -25.95 0.26
C PRO A 322 -15.66 -24.55 0.80
N LEU A 323 -16.71 -23.86 1.28
CA LEU A 323 -16.62 -22.48 1.78
C LEU A 323 -16.78 -22.39 3.29
N LEU A 324 -17.72 -23.14 3.89
CA LEU A 324 -17.96 -23.05 5.34
C LEU A 324 -16.79 -23.62 6.17
N ASP A 325 -16.14 -24.69 5.72
CA ASP A 325 -15.01 -25.29 6.45
C ASP A 325 -13.76 -24.37 6.48
N LEU A 326 -13.74 -23.34 5.63
CA LEU A 326 -12.67 -22.33 5.58
C LEU A 326 -12.88 -21.21 6.60
N ILE A 327 -14.08 -21.08 7.17
CA ILE A 327 -14.39 -20.04 8.16
C ILE A 327 -13.70 -20.38 9.49
N LYS A 328 -12.88 -19.46 9.99
CA LYS A 328 -12.15 -19.58 11.27
C LYS A 328 -12.84 -18.84 12.41
N GLY A 329 -13.75 -17.92 12.09
CA GLY A 329 -14.52 -17.17 13.08
C GLY A 329 -15.63 -16.35 12.42
N PRO A 330 -16.72 -16.05 13.16
CA PRO A 330 -17.77 -15.17 12.67
C PRO A 330 -17.30 -13.71 12.65
N GLY A 331 -18.02 -12.88 11.90
CA GLY A 331 -17.99 -11.42 12.13
C GLY A 331 -18.68 -11.04 13.44
N TYR A 332 -18.82 -9.73 13.69
CA TYR A 332 -19.57 -9.21 14.83
C TYR A 332 -20.87 -8.54 14.37
N GLN A 333 -21.90 -8.59 15.22
CA GLN A 333 -23.23 -8.07 14.91
C GLN A 333 -23.20 -6.56 14.57
N GLY A 334 -23.86 -6.18 13.47
CA GLY A 334 -23.83 -4.81 12.96
C GLY A 334 -22.47 -4.33 12.42
N GLY A 335 -21.45 -5.20 12.40
CA GLY A 335 -20.14 -4.95 11.82
C GLY A 335 -20.07 -5.17 10.32
N PRO A 336 -19.02 -4.69 9.65
CA PRO A 336 -18.82 -4.87 8.21
C PRO A 336 -18.13 -6.19 7.83
N VAL A 337 -17.70 -6.95 8.84
CA VAL A 337 -17.00 -8.24 8.66
C VAL A 337 -18.02 -9.35 8.50
N ILE A 338 -17.93 -10.08 7.40
CA ILE A 338 -18.78 -11.25 7.13
C ILE A 338 -18.31 -12.43 7.98
N ALA A 339 -17.03 -12.78 7.82
CA ALA A 339 -16.40 -13.91 8.48
C ALA A 339 -14.86 -13.75 8.43
N GLN A 340 -14.19 -14.53 9.26
CA GLN A 340 -12.74 -14.61 9.37
C GLN A 340 -12.23 -15.89 8.69
N PHE A 341 -11.10 -15.81 8.00
CA PHE A 341 -10.50 -16.90 7.25
C PHE A 341 -9.00 -16.96 7.49
N ASP A 342 -8.38 -18.10 7.19
CA ASP A 342 -6.92 -18.20 7.12
C ASP A 342 -6.36 -17.32 5.99
N ILE A 343 -5.23 -16.67 6.23
CA ILE A 343 -4.56 -15.80 5.25
C ILE A 343 -4.20 -16.55 3.97
N ASN A 344 -3.93 -17.86 4.05
CA ASN A 344 -3.58 -18.70 2.91
C ASN A 344 -4.79 -19.02 2.02
N ASP A 345 -6.01 -18.97 2.57
CA ASP A 345 -7.25 -19.29 1.86
C ASP A 345 -7.85 -18.11 1.10
N ARG A 346 -7.32 -16.89 1.26
CA ARG A 346 -7.85 -15.65 0.65
C ARG A 346 -8.16 -15.79 -0.84
N LYS A 347 -7.21 -16.29 -1.62
CA LYS A 347 -7.37 -16.43 -3.08
C LYS A 347 -8.45 -17.44 -3.43
N LYS A 348 -8.49 -18.56 -2.69
CA LYS A 348 -9.48 -19.62 -2.88
C LYS A 348 -10.89 -19.11 -2.61
N VAL A 349 -11.08 -18.41 -1.49
CA VAL A 349 -12.37 -17.80 -1.12
C VAL A 349 -12.81 -16.76 -2.15
N LEU A 350 -11.93 -15.83 -2.55
CA LEU A 350 -12.29 -14.84 -3.57
C LEU A 350 -12.64 -15.48 -4.91
N ASN A 351 -11.92 -16.55 -5.31
CA ASN A 351 -12.23 -17.27 -6.54
C ASN A 351 -13.63 -17.88 -6.49
N TYR A 352 -13.99 -18.54 -5.39
CA TYR A 352 -15.33 -19.09 -5.19
C TYR A 352 -16.42 -18.02 -5.26
N LEU A 353 -16.26 -16.92 -4.52
CA LEU A 353 -17.20 -15.80 -4.54
C LEU A 353 -17.28 -15.08 -5.90
N SER A 354 -16.25 -15.26 -6.74
CA SER A 354 -16.21 -14.65 -8.07
C SER A 354 -16.92 -15.46 -9.16
N MET A 355 -17.24 -16.74 -8.89
CA MET A 355 -17.86 -17.64 -9.88
C MET A 355 -19.23 -17.13 -10.34
N PRO A 356 -19.57 -17.21 -11.64
CA PRO A 356 -20.86 -16.75 -12.16
C PRO A 356 -22.07 -17.37 -11.45
N GLN A 357 -22.00 -18.67 -11.15
CA GLN A 357 -23.05 -19.43 -10.46
C GLN A 357 -23.26 -18.92 -9.03
N VAL A 358 -22.18 -18.61 -8.33
CA VAL A 358 -22.23 -18.06 -6.96
C VAL A 358 -22.74 -16.62 -6.99
N LYS A 359 -22.23 -15.78 -7.89
CA LYS A 359 -22.69 -14.40 -8.04
C LYS A 359 -24.18 -14.29 -8.37
N ALA A 360 -24.75 -15.26 -9.08
CA ALA A 360 -26.18 -15.28 -9.42
C ALA A 360 -27.09 -15.40 -8.18
N LEU A 361 -26.56 -15.88 -7.05
CA LEU A 361 -27.28 -15.96 -5.78
C LEU A 361 -27.43 -14.60 -5.08
N LEU A 362 -26.67 -13.58 -5.50
CA LEU A 362 -26.75 -12.27 -4.88
C LEU A 362 -28.11 -11.61 -5.17
N PRO A 363 -28.76 -11.01 -4.13
CA PRO A 363 -29.93 -10.17 -4.33
C PRO A 363 -29.70 -9.03 -5.32
N ALA A 364 -30.77 -8.55 -5.97
CA ALA A 364 -30.70 -7.53 -7.01
C ALA A 364 -29.98 -6.24 -6.58
N ASP A 365 -30.15 -5.83 -5.32
CA ASP A 365 -29.51 -4.66 -4.69
C ASP A 365 -28.05 -4.87 -4.29
N LYS A 366 -27.55 -6.12 -4.36
CA LYS A 366 -26.19 -6.55 -3.98
C LYS A 366 -25.39 -7.15 -5.14
N GLN A 367 -25.91 -7.10 -6.37
CA GLN A 367 -25.24 -7.67 -7.56
C GLN A 367 -23.84 -7.08 -7.84
N HIS A 368 -23.59 -5.84 -7.40
CA HIS A 368 -22.31 -5.16 -7.58
C HIS A 368 -21.42 -5.21 -6.33
N VAL A 369 -21.71 -6.10 -5.37
CA VAL A 369 -20.86 -6.24 -4.17
C VAL A 369 -19.42 -6.56 -4.55
N LYS A 370 -18.50 -5.94 -3.83
CA LYS A 370 -17.07 -6.19 -3.94
C LYS A 370 -16.56 -6.83 -2.66
N PHE A 371 -16.14 -8.08 -2.75
CA PHE A 371 -15.52 -8.80 -1.64
C PHE A 371 -14.04 -8.49 -1.57
N LEU A 372 -13.57 -8.01 -0.41
CA LEU A 372 -12.14 -7.75 -0.15
C LEU A 372 -11.76 -8.26 1.23
N PHE A 373 -10.50 -8.69 1.35
CA PHE A 373 -9.91 -9.05 2.63
C PHE A 373 -9.26 -7.84 3.31
N GLY A 374 -9.33 -7.84 4.64
CA GLY A 374 -8.61 -6.91 5.49
C GLY A 374 -7.10 -7.19 5.54
N LYS A 375 -6.37 -6.23 6.11
CA LYS A 375 -4.97 -6.46 6.50
C LYS A 375 -4.93 -7.52 7.60
N PRO A 376 -3.92 -8.41 7.62
CA PRO A 376 -3.69 -9.26 8.78
C PRO A 376 -3.26 -8.40 9.97
N GLU A 377 -3.72 -8.78 11.16
CA GLU A 377 -3.19 -8.21 12.39
C GLU A 377 -1.78 -8.76 12.67
N PRO A 378 -0.92 -8.01 13.39
CA PRO A 378 0.41 -8.50 13.76
C PRO A 378 0.33 -9.86 14.45
N ASP A 379 1.15 -10.81 14.00
CA ASP A 379 1.20 -12.20 14.49
C ASP A 379 -0.11 -12.99 14.33
N SER A 380 -1.05 -12.53 13.50
CA SER A 380 -2.29 -13.23 13.16
C SER A 380 -2.19 -13.90 11.79
N GLU A 381 -2.53 -15.18 11.73
CA GLU A 381 -2.75 -15.91 10.47
C GLU A 381 -4.18 -15.78 9.97
N ILE A 382 -5.04 -15.06 10.70
CA ILE A 382 -6.45 -14.86 10.39
C ILE A 382 -6.66 -13.46 9.77
N VAL A 383 -7.52 -13.40 8.76
CA VAL A 383 -7.92 -12.18 8.05
C VAL A 383 -9.44 -12.09 7.93
N GLU A 384 -9.95 -10.86 7.95
CA GLU A 384 -11.38 -10.56 7.89
C GLU A 384 -11.84 -10.36 6.44
N LEU A 385 -13.00 -10.94 6.07
CA LEU A 385 -13.66 -10.72 4.80
C LEU A 385 -14.74 -9.65 4.91
N TYR A 386 -14.70 -8.68 4.00
CA TYR A 386 -15.62 -7.55 3.93
C TYR A 386 -16.45 -7.59 2.64
N ALA A 387 -17.69 -7.09 2.71
CA ALA A 387 -18.52 -6.81 1.53
C ALA A 387 -18.68 -5.31 1.36
N LEU A 388 -18.17 -4.78 0.24
CA LEU A 388 -18.21 -3.36 -0.08
C LEU A 388 -19.29 -3.06 -1.12
N VAL A 389 -19.94 -1.91 -0.99
CA VAL A 389 -20.98 -1.44 -1.91
C VAL A 389 -20.32 -0.98 -3.21
N GLY A 390 -20.48 -1.76 -4.28
CA GLY A 390 -20.00 -1.39 -5.60
C GLY A 390 -21.08 -0.75 -6.50
N ASN A 391 -20.65 -0.37 -7.69
CA ASN A 391 -21.50 0.14 -8.78
C ASN A 391 -21.21 -0.65 -10.07
N ARG A 392 -21.95 -0.34 -11.14
CA ARG A 392 -21.80 -1.00 -12.45
C ARG A 392 -20.38 -0.89 -13.00
N GLU A 393 -19.72 0.21 -12.71
CA GLU A 393 -18.37 0.53 -13.14
C GLU A 393 -17.29 -0.06 -12.21
N ASN A 394 -17.67 -0.64 -11.07
CA ASN A 394 -16.79 -1.11 -10.00
C ASN A 394 -15.76 -0.04 -9.54
N LEU A 395 -16.20 1.22 -9.52
CA LEU A 395 -15.39 2.37 -9.11
C LEU A 395 -15.71 2.79 -7.66
N PRO A 396 -14.70 3.21 -6.88
CA PRO A 396 -14.93 3.70 -5.53
C PRO A 396 -15.74 5.00 -5.56
N PRO A 397 -16.69 5.20 -4.61
CA PRO A 397 -17.36 6.48 -4.42
C PRO A 397 -16.40 7.66 -4.26
N LEU A 398 -15.30 7.45 -3.53
CA LEU A 398 -14.26 8.46 -3.31
C LEU A 398 -12.87 7.83 -3.38
N SER A 399 -11.93 8.53 -4.01
CA SER A 399 -10.53 8.11 -4.10
C SER A 399 -9.60 9.08 -3.38
N GLY A 400 -8.41 8.62 -3.01
CA GLY A 400 -7.41 9.44 -2.31
C GLY A 400 -6.88 10.64 -3.09
N SER A 401 -7.22 10.81 -4.38
CA SER A 401 -6.82 12.00 -5.13
C SER A 401 -7.41 13.31 -4.59
N VAL A 402 -8.46 13.22 -3.76
CA VAL A 402 -9.07 14.39 -3.12
C VAL A 402 -8.35 14.81 -1.84
N VAL A 403 -7.43 13.99 -1.34
CA VAL A 403 -6.69 14.25 -0.11
C VAL A 403 -5.61 15.29 -0.41
N THR A 404 -5.67 16.43 0.27
CA THR A 404 -4.74 17.54 0.10
C THR A 404 -3.67 17.59 1.18
N ASP A 405 -3.95 17.03 2.36
CA ASP A 405 -2.98 16.87 3.43
C ASP A 405 -3.32 15.63 4.28
N ALA A 406 -2.28 15.03 4.86
CA ALA A 406 -2.41 13.90 5.76
C ALA A 406 -1.28 13.91 6.80
N ARG A 407 -1.64 13.67 8.06
CA ARG A 407 -0.69 13.68 9.18
C ARG A 407 -1.04 12.62 10.22
N LEU A 408 0.00 12.08 10.83
CA LEU A 408 -0.15 11.26 12.03
C LEU A 408 -0.77 12.11 13.15
N GLU A 409 -1.78 11.56 13.81
CA GLU A 409 -2.25 12.03 15.11
C GLU A 409 -2.59 10.85 16.02
N TYR A 410 -3.14 11.15 17.19
CA TYR A 410 -3.63 10.13 18.11
C TYR A 410 -5.11 10.36 18.35
N ASP A 411 -5.88 9.27 18.42
CA ASP A 411 -7.29 9.33 18.76
C ASP A 411 -7.51 9.62 20.26
N GLU A 412 -8.78 9.69 20.67
CA GLU A 412 -9.20 9.94 22.05
C GLU A 412 -8.69 8.88 23.04
N TYR A 413 -8.38 7.68 22.54
CA TYR A 413 -7.87 6.55 23.31
C TYR A 413 -6.33 6.45 23.26
N ASN A 414 -5.68 7.47 22.72
CA ASN A 414 -4.23 7.50 22.51
C ASN A 414 -3.71 6.36 21.59
N LYS A 415 -4.50 5.95 20.60
CA LYS A 415 -4.04 5.06 19.53
C LYS A 415 -3.60 5.86 18.30
N PRO A 416 -2.57 5.41 17.55
CA PRO A 416 -2.17 6.05 16.30
C PRO A 416 -3.34 6.13 15.31
N ALA A 417 -3.54 7.30 14.73
CA ALA A 417 -4.56 7.58 13.73
C ALA A 417 -4.01 8.53 12.65
N VAL A 418 -4.70 8.61 11.50
CA VAL A 418 -4.28 9.51 10.42
C VAL A 418 -5.34 10.59 10.23
N ALA A 419 -5.01 11.83 10.59
CA ALA A 419 -5.81 12.98 10.19
C ALA A 419 -5.60 13.28 8.72
N MET A 420 -6.70 13.62 8.05
CA MET A 420 -6.71 13.93 6.64
C MET A 420 -7.57 15.14 6.33
N GLN A 421 -7.08 15.91 5.37
CA GLN A 421 -7.76 17.04 4.76
C GLN A 421 -8.11 16.72 3.31
N MET A 422 -9.32 17.07 2.90
CA MET A 422 -9.78 16.94 1.52
C MET A 422 -9.98 18.29 0.84
N ASP A 423 -9.97 18.28 -0.48
CA ASP A 423 -10.44 19.38 -1.31
C ASP A 423 -11.98 19.58 -1.20
N SER A 424 -12.50 20.68 -1.74
CA SER A 424 -13.92 21.00 -1.65
C SER A 424 -14.86 20.02 -2.36
N LYS A 425 -14.37 19.30 -3.38
CA LYS A 425 -15.16 18.30 -4.11
C LYS A 425 -15.25 17.01 -3.29
N GLY A 426 -14.11 16.54 -2.80
CA GLY A 426 -14.01 15.39 -1.90
C GLY A 426 -14.80 15.59 -0.62
N ALA A 427 -14.73 16.79 -0.02
CA ALA A 427 -15.48 17.13 1.19
C ALA A 427 -16.99 16.93 1.05
N LYS A 428 -17.57 17.26 -0.12
CA LYS A 428 -19.02 17.08 -0.36
C LYS A 428 -19.39 15.60 -0.49
N ILE A 429 -18.63 14.84 -1.27
CA ILE A 429 -18.86 13.40 -1.44
C ILE A 429 -18.69 12.69 -0.09
N TRP A 430 -17.68 13.08 0.68
CA TRP A 430 -17.43 12.55 2.01
C TRP A 430 -18.57 12.88 3.01
N GLU A 431 -19.11 14.09 2.95
CA GLU A 431 -20.28 14.48 3.76
C GLU A 431 -21.48 13.55 3.46
N GLU A 432 -21.76 13.27 2.19
CA GLU A 432 -22.84 12.36 1.78
C GLU A 432 -22.60 10.91 2.24
N MET A 433 -21.37 10.40 2.06
CA MET A 433 -21.00 9.05 2.52
C MET A 433 -21.14 8.91 4.03
N THR A 434 -20.65 9.89 4.79
CA THR A 434 -20.71 9.87 6.26
C THR A 434 -22.14 10.03 6.79
N ASP A 435 -22.98 10.84 6.14
CA ASP A 435 -24.41 10.95 6.46
C ASP A 435 -25.15 9.63 6.28
N LYS A 436 -24.89 8.95 5.16
CA LYS A 436 -25.44 7.62 4.86
C LYS A 436 -24.98 6.59 5.87
N ALA A 437 -23.68 6.53 6.15
CA ALA A 437 -23.11 5.57 7.10
C ALA A 437 -23.67 5.77 8.52
N TYR A 438 -23.78 7.02 8.98
CA TYR A 438 -24.39 7.34 10.25
C TYR A 438 -25.87 6.95 10.32
N THR A 439 -26.65 7.32 9.30
CA THR A 439 -28.10 7.05 9.27
C THR A 439 -28.42 5.55 9.20
N GLN A 440 -27.62 4.79 8.45
CA GLN A 440 -27.82 3.34 8.27
C GLN A 440 -27.14 2.49 9.36
N ARG A 441 -26.36 3.13 10.24
CA ARG A 441 -25.45 2.47 11.19
C ARG A 441 -24.54 1.47 10.49
N SER A 442 -23.93 1.91 9.40
CA SER A 442 -22.94 1.16 8.62
C SER A 442 -21.56 1.81 8.73
N GLN A 443 -20.59 1.21 8.05
CA GLN A 443 -19.18 1.60 8.10
C GLN A 443 -18.70 2.08 6.74
N ILE A 444 -17.64 2.89 6.76
CA ILE A 444 -16.92 3.27 5.55
C ILE A 444 -15.60 2.53 5.55
N ALA A 445 -15.42 1.62 4.59
CA ALA A 445 -14.19 0.89 4.40
C ALA A 445 -13.13 1.78 3.72
N ILE A 446 -11.96 1.80 4.33
CA ILE A 446 -10.77 2.48 3.86
C ILE A 446 -9.88 1.40 3.25
N VAL A 447 -9.76 1.44 1.93
CA VAL A 447 -9.10 0.41 1.14
C VAL A 447 -7.83 0.99 0.54
N LEU A 448 -6.72 0.30 0.72
CA LEU A 448 -5.44 0.61 0.08
C LEU A 448 -4.98 -0.60 -0.72
N ASP A 449 -4.77 -0.42 -2.03
CA ASP A 449 -4.29 -1.46 -2.94
C ASP A 449 -5.09 -2.78 -2.85
N SER A 450 -6.43 -2.69 -2.79
CA SER A 450 -7.38 -3.81 -2.66
C SER A 450 -7.32 -4.58 -1.33
N THR A 451 -6.74 -3.99 -0.29
CA THR A 451 -6.79 -4.50 1.08
C THR A 451 -7.56 -3.52 1.96
N VAL A 452 -8.50 -4.01 2.77
CA VAL A 452 -9.22 -3.16 3.74
C VAL A 452 -8.30 -2.90 4.93
N TYR A 453 -7.94 -1.64 5.16
CA TYR A 453 -7.06 -1.26 6.27
C TYR A 453 -7.85 -0.98 7.55
N SER A 454 -9.01 -0.35 7.39
CA SER A 454 -9.99 -0.18 8.46
C SER A 454 -11.37 0.03 7.87
N ALA A 455 -12.41 -0.23 8.67
CA ALA A 455 -13.79 0.08 8.34
C ALA A 455 -14.49 0.69 9.56
N PRO A 456 -14.13 1.93 9.96
CA PRO A 456 -14.74 2.58 11.10
C PRO A 456 -16.21 2.92 10.85
N GLY A 457 -17.00 2.90 11.92
CA GLY A 457 -18.35 3.48 11.93
C GLY A 457 -18.30 5.00 12.06
N VAL A 458 -19.34 5.67 11.60
CA VAL A 458 -19.50 7.13 11.79
C VAL A 458 -20.38 7.36 13.02
N THR A 459 -19.86 8.10 14.02
CA THR A 459 -20.53 8.29 15.32
C THR A 459 -21.08 9.71 15.53
N THR A 460 -20.59 10.69 14.76
CA THR A 460 -20.86 12.12 14.99
C THR A 460 -21.86 12.71 13.99
N GLY A 461 -22.46 11.90 13.12
CA GLY A 461 -23.24 12.39 11.98
C GLY A 461 -22.39 12.75 10.78
N LYS A 462 -23.01 13.46 9.82
CA LYS A 462 -22.35 13.93 8.60
C LYS A 462 -21.13 14.80 8.91
N ILE A 463 -20.03 14.55 8.20
CA ILE A 463 -18.77 15.27 8.37
C ILE A 463 -18.62 16.29 7.25
N SER A 464 -19.02 17.53 7.50
CA SER A 464 -18.85 18.65 6.56
C SER A 464 -17.41 19.22 6.60
N GLY A 465 -16.95 19.77 5.48
CA GLY A 465 -15.69 20.52 5.42
C GLY A 465 -14.42 19.68 5.20
N GLY A 466 -14.55 18.37 4.99
CA GLY A 466 -13.46 17.53 4.48
C GLY A 466 -12.30 17.25 5.45
N HIS A 467 -12.48 17.54 6.73
CA HIS A 467 -11.53 17.16 7.78
C HIS A 467 -12.00 15.83 8.36
N SER A 468 -11.18 14.78 8.30
CA SER A 468 -11.53 13.48 8.87
C SER A 468 -10.33 12.79 9.50
N ARG A 469 -10.60 11.75 10.27
CA ARG A 469 -9.61 10.91 10.92
C ARG A 469 -9.84 9.47 10.51
N ILE A 470 -8.81 8.84 9.97
CA ILE A 470 -8.75 7.40 9.77
C ILE A 470 -8.32 6.75 11.07
N THR A 471 -9.25 6.06 11.72
CA THR A 471 -9.00 5.25 12.91
C THR A 471 -8.96 3.77 12.55
N GLY A 472 -8.32 2.97 13.41
CA GLY A 472 -8.11 1.54 13.19
C GLY A 472 -7.04 1.00 14.13
N ASN A 473 -6.75 -0.30 14.03
CA ASN A 473 -5.64 -0.90 14.76
C ASN A 473 -4.33 -0.69 13.99
N PHE A 474 -3.84 0.56 13.99
CA PHE A 474 -2.57 0.92 13.38
C PHE A 474 -1.45 0.94 14.42
N SER A 475 -0.31 0.38 14.07
CA SER A 475 0.95 0.73 14.70
C SER A 475 1.35 2.16 14.32
N LEU A 476 2.23 2.78 15.12
CA LEU A 476 2.77 4.10 14.84
C LEU A 476 3.43 4.17 13.45
N ASN A 477 4.16 3.13 13.10
CA ASN A 477 4.85 3.00 11.82
C ASN A 477 3.86 2.92 10.65
N GLU A 478 2.80 2.10 10.77
CA GLU A 478 1.76 2.01 9.74
C GLU A 478 1.00 3.33 9.56
N ALA A 479 0.63 4.01 10.66
CA ALA A 479 -0.06 5.29 10.59
C ALA A 479 0.84 6.38 9.95
N THR A 480 2.14 6.37 10.26
CA THR A 480 3.12 7.27 9.64
C THR A 480 3.28 7.00 8.15
N ASP A 481 3.45 5.73 7.78
CA ASP A 481 3.61 5.31 6.39
C ASP A 481 2.35 5.65 5.58
N LEU A 482 1.17 5.41 6.14
CA LEU A 482 -0.11 5.76 5.54
C LEU A 482 -0.20 7.28 5.34
N ALA A 483 0.06 8.10 6.36
CA ALA A 483 0.03 9.56 6.23
C ALA A 483 0.99 10.06 5.12
N ASN A 484 2.20 9.51 5.06
CA ASN A 484 3.19 9.86 4.04
C ASN A 484 2.73 9.47 2.63
N VAL A 485 2.19 8.27 2.48
CA VAL A 485 1.57 7.78 1.24
C VAL A 485 0.46 8.70 0.76
N LEU A 486 -0.42 9.13 1.68
CA LEU A 486 -1.58 9.95 1.35
C LEU A 486 -1.17 11.37 0.95
N ARG A 487 -0.17 11.94 1.62
CA ARG A 487 0.37 13.26 1.30
C ARG A 487 1.15 13.26 -0.02
N ALA A 488 1.93 12.22 -0.29
CA ALA A 488 2.65 12.08 -1.55
C ALA A 488 1.69 11.84 -2.74
N GLY A 489 0.51 11.28 -2.47
CA GLY A 489 -0.53 11.02 -3.47
C GLY A 489 -0.41 9.63 -4.13
N LYS A 490 -1.38 9.34 -5.02
CA LYS A 490 -1.43 8.07 -5.75
C LYS A 490 -0.31 7.98 -6.78
N LEU A 491 0.35 6.83 -6.89
CA LEU A 491 1.15 6.55 -8.08
C LEU A 491 0.20 6.35 -9.27
N PRO A 492 0.48 6.94 -10.45
CA PRO A 492 -0.35 6.77 -11.63
C PRO A 492 -0.30 5.33 -12.18
N ALA A 493 0.74 4.57 -11.83
CA ALA A 493 0.91 3.16 -12.19
C ALA A 493 1.81 2.44 -11.18
N ARG A 494 1.78 1.11 -11.19
CA ARG A 494 2.66 0.27 -10.36
C ARG A 494 4.13 0.45 -10.78
N ALA A 495 5.02 0.34 -9.81
CA ALA A 495 6.45 0.32 -10.02
C ALA A 495 6.99 -1.08 -9.70
N ASP A 496 7.42 -1.80 -10.74
CA ASP A 496 7.94 -3.15 -10.60
C ASP A 496 9.46 -3.12 -10.39
N ILE A 497 9.97 -4.02 -9.56
CA ILE A 497 11.41 -4.14 -9.31
C ILE A 497 12.05 -4.94 -10.44
N ILE A 498 12.97 -4.32 -11.17
CA ILE A 498 13.80 -5.01 -12.17
C ILE A 498 15.06 -5.60 -11.52
N GLN A 499 15.65 -4.83 -10.61
CA GLN A 499 16.85 -5.21 -9.89
C GLN A 499 16.78 -4.61 -8.47
N SER A 500 17.15 -5.39 -7.47
CA SER A 500 17.29 -4.93 -6.09
C SER A 500 18.52 -5.57 -5.46
N GLU A 501 19.35 -4.75 -4.84
CA GLU A 501 20.55 -5.16 -4.12
C GLU A 501 20.60 -4.45 -2.77
N ALA A 502 20.66 -5.25 -1.70
CA ALA A 502 20.94 -4.76 -0.37
C ALA A 502 22.46 -4.70 -0.19
N VAL A 503 23.02 -3.50 -0.15
CA VAL A 503 24.47 -3.30 -0.02
C VAL A 503 24.85 -3.24 1.45
N GLY A 504 25.75 -4.12 1.87
CA GLY A 504 26.27 -4.14 3.23
C GLY A 504 27.31 -3.04 3.48
N PRO A 505 27.42 -2.47 4.71
CA PRO A 505 28.41 -1.44 5.03
C PRO A 505 29.88 -1.89 4.95
N SER A 506 30.15 -3.19 4.77
CA SER A 506 31.49 -3.78 4.79
C SER A 506 32.33 -3.41 3.58
N LEU A 507 31.72 -3.28 2.39
CA LEU A 507 32.42 -2.92 1.15
C LEU A 507 33.09 -1.53 1.24
N GLY A 508 32.42 -0.56 1.86
CA GLY A 508 32.98 0.79 2.08
C GLY A 508 34.01 0.90 3.20
N GLN A 509 33.94 0.05 4.24
CA GLN A 509 34.94 0.02 5.31
C GLN A 509 36.34 -0.30 4.76
N GLU A 510 36.43 -1.22 3.81
CA GLU A 510 37.68 -1.63 3.18
C GLU A 510 38.26 -0.53 2.28
N ALA A 511 37.41 0.21 1.55
CA ALA A 511 37.82 1.38 0.78
C ALA A 511 38.33 2.53 1.67
N ILE A 512 37.68 2.79 2.81
CA ILE A 512 38.15 3.77 3.80
C ILE A 512 39.47 3.34 4.44
N HIS A 513 39.62 2.06 4.79
CA HIS A 513 40.86 1.55 5.36
C HIS A 513 42.01 1.70 4.36
N SER A 514 41.79 1.32 3.11
CA SER A 514 42.76 1.48 2.02
C SER A 514 43.11 2.94 1.76
N GLY A 515 42.13 3.84 1.81
CA GLY A 515 42.34 5.28 1.68
C GLY A 515 43.14 5.89 2.83
N LYS A 516 42.88 5.48 4.08
CA LYS A 516 43.65 5.90 5.27
C LYS A 516 45.09 5.39 5.29
N VAL A 517 45.37 4.28 4.60
CA VAL A 517 46.72 3.72 4.45
C VAL A 517 47.46 4.35 3.26
N SER A 518 46.72 4.95 2.31
CA SER A 518 47.27 5.59 1.10
C SER A 518 47.57 7.09 1.24
N PHE A 519 47.08 7.73 2.30
CA PHE A 519 47.45 9.10 2.74
C PHE A 519 48.36 9.02 3.95
#